data_AF-A0A1Q2YD54-F1
#
_entry.id   AF-A0A1Q2YD54-F1
#
_cell.length_a   1.000
_cell.length_b   1.000
_cell.length_c   1.000
_cell.angle_alpha   90.00
_cell.angle_beta   90.00
_cell.angle_gamma   90.00
#
_symmetry.space_group_name_H-M   'P 1'
#
loop_
_entity.id
_entity.type
_entity.pdbx_description
1 polymer ?
#
loop_
_entity_poly.entity_id
_entity_poly.type
_entity_poly.pdbx_seq_one_letter_code
_entity_poly.pdbx_strand_id
1 'polypeptide(L)'
;MTLAESLLDVVVAGIATLPIKQFAEDVAMQANYQFIDEIFHYPQLKRIIRGDYTTWDPKITTPPGLYYLTALYSKVFNVECTLENMRYFNYLGGVFLVAMVILIRLRSKEPGFTSAALFLNPLLSIFYSLFYTDVWASAVVVAAYAVVVWKPFNNYFLTSVISASISLISLTFRQTNIIWSVFLLAALIDSKAKDENSYKYEEGIGDLVAFIKTGLKNFAISVPYIAVGLAFGGPPHSG
;
A
#
# COMPACT_ATOMS: atom_id res chain seq x y z
N MET A 1 -18.73 13.56 -0.37
CA MET A 1 -18.50 14.30 -1.64
C MET A 1 -19.75 14.21 -2.51
N THR A 2 -20.08 15.26 -3.24
CA THR A 2 -21.10 15.23 -4.30
C THR A 2 -20.58 14.46 -5.52
N LEU A 3 -21.48 14.08 -6.45
CA LEU A 3 -21.08 13.45 -7.71
C LEU A 3 -20.13 14.35 -8.52
N ALA A 4 -20.42 15.65 -8.58
CA ALA A 4 -19.58 16.62 -9.29
C ALA A 4 -18.18 16.74 -8.67
N GLU A 5 -18.08 16.83 -7.34
CA GLU A 5 -16.80 16.82 -6.62
C GLU A 5 -16.01 15.53 -6.87
N SER A 6 -16.70 14.39 -6.90
CA SER A 6 -16.10 13.08 -7.13
C SER A 6 -15.52 12.97 -8.55
N LEU A 7 -16.29 13.40 -9.56
CA LEU A 7 -15.83 13.44 -10.95
C LEU A 7 -14.66 14.40 -11.11
N LEU A 8 -14.71 15.57 -10.46
CA LEU A 8 -13.62 16.53 -10.50
C LEU A 8 -12.34 15.95 -9.87
N ASP A 9 -12.42 15.29 -8.71
CA ASP A 9 -11.25 14.70 -8.05
C ASP A 9 -10.60 13.60 -8.92
N VAL A 10 -11.41 12.76 -9.57
CA VAL A 10 -10.93 11.74 -10.53
C VAL A 10 -10.26 12.39 -11.73
N VAL A 11 -10.91 13.37 -12.37
CA VAL A 11 -10.38 14.03 -13.57
C VAL A 11 -9.08 14.76 -13.26
N VAL A 12 -9.02 15.52 -12.16
CA VAL A 12 -7.83 16.29 -11.78
C VAL A 12 -6.69 15.34 -11.39
N ALA A 13 -6.97 14.25 -10.66
CA ALA A 13 -5.95 13.24 -10.35
C ALA A 13 -5.45 12.52 -11.62
N GLY A 14 -6.33 12.26 -12.59
CA GLY A 14 -5.96 11.72 -13.90
C GLY A 14 -5.07 12.67 -14.70
N ILE A 15 -5.39 13.97 -14.74
CA ILE A 15 -4.54 14.98 -15.38
C ILE A 15 -3.18 15.08 -14.68
N ALA A 16 -3.15 14.96 -13.35
CA ALA A 16 -1.94 15.00 -12.55
C ALA A 16 -0.94 13.85 -12.87
N THR A 17 -1.37 12.77 -13.53
CA THR A 17 -0.44 11.73 -14.00
C THR A 17 0.52 12.22 -15.07
N LEU A 18 0.12 13.20 -15.89
CA LEU A 18 0.95 13.73 -16.97
C LEU A 18 2.23 14.44 -16.46
N PRO A 19 2.16 15.45 -15.57
CA PRO A 19 3.38 16.09 -15.05
C PRO A 19 4.23 15.13 -14.21
N ILE A 20 3.63 14.17 -13.50
CA ILE A 20 4.40 13.15 -12.75
C ILE A 20 5.11 12.17 -13.69
N LYS A 21 4.46 11.78 -14.80
CA LYS A 21 5.11 10.97 -15.84
C LYS A 21 6.30 11.71 -16.43
N GLN A 22 6.12 12.98 -16.80
CA GLN A 22 7.21 13.82 -17.31
C GLN A 22 8.35 13.91 -16.28
N PHE A 23 8.03 14.16 -15.01
CA PHE A 23 9.03 14.19 -13.95
C PHE A 23 9.79 12.86 -13.82
N ALA A 24 9.10 11.72 -13.92
CA ALA A 24 9.74 10.40 -13.87
C ALA A 24 10.68 10.16 -15.07
N GLU A 25 10.28 10.60 -16.27
CA GLU A 25 11.12 10.55 -17.47
C GLU A 25 12.34 11.46 -17.34
N ASP A 26 12.17 12.68 -16.82
CA ASP A 26 13.28 13.60 -16.58
C ASP A 26 14.27 13.02 -15.57
N VAL A 27 13.78 12.42 -14.48
CA VAL A 27 14.62 11.69 -13.51
C VAL A 27 15.35 10.53 -14.18
N ALA A 28 14.69 9.78 -15.07
CA ALA A 28 15.34 8.68 -15.80
C ALA A 28 16.47 9.17 -16.70
N MET A 29 16.29 10.32 -17.37
CA MET A 29 17.32 10.93 -18.22
C MET A 29 18.49 11.50 -17.40
N GLN A 30 18.21 12.20 -16.30
CA GLN A 30 19.24 12.88 -15.51
C GLN A 30 19.98 11.93 -14.56
N ALA A 31 19.27 10.99 -13.94
CA ALA A 31 19.83 9.94 -13.11
C ALA A 31 19.90 8.62 -13.90
N ASN A 32 20.65 8.62 -15.00
CA ASN A 32 20.86 7.44 -15.87
C ASN A 32 21.74 6.32 -15.24
N TYR A 33 21.87 6.33 -13.92
CA TYR A 33 22.58 5.35 -13.11
C TYR A 33 21.66 4.86 -11.97
N GLN A 34 22.04 3.77 -11.31
CA GLN A 34 21.31 3.23 -10.16
C GLN A 34 21.47 4.18 -8.96
N PHE A 35 20.37 4.80 -8.53
CA PHE A 35 20.38 5.79 -7.45
C PHE A 35 20.12 5.13 -6.10
N ILE A 36 21.06 5.32 -5.16
CA ILE A 36 21.03 4.84 -3.76
C ILE A 36 20.56 3.37 -3.66
N ASP A 37 19.29 3.12 -3.32
CA ASP A 37 18.78 1.78 -3.05
C ASP A 37 18.66 0.93 -4.32
N GLU A 38 18.56 1.57 -5.50
CA GLU A 38 18.55 0.86 -6.78
C GLU A 38 19.85 0.09 -7.03
N ILE A 39 20.96 0.51 -6.41
CA ILE A 39 22.26 -0.17 -6.50
C ILE A 39 22.15 -1.61 -5.99
N PHE A 40 21.25 -1.87 -5.03
CA PHE A 40 21.00 -3.19 -4.47
C PHE A 40 19.79 -3.85 -5.14
N HIS A 41 18.68 -3.11 -5.28
CA HIS A 41 17.41 -3.68 -5.73
C HIS A 41 17.42 -4.08 -7.21
N TYR A 42 18.01 -3.28 -8.09
CA TYR A 42 17.99 -3.56 -9.54
C TYR A 42 18.86 -4.78 -9.92
N PRO A 43 20.09 -4.95 -9.40
CA PRO A 43 20.85 -6.17 -9.62
C PRO A 43 20.17 -7.42 -9.06
N GLN A 44 19.55 -7.32 -7.87
CA GLN A 44 18.82 -8.45 -7.28
C GLN A 44 17.63 -8.87 -8.17
N LEU A 45 16.84 -7.92 -8.69
CA LEU A 45 15.77 -8.23 -9.63
C LEU A 45 16.29 -8.98 -10.87
N LYS A 46 17.42 -8.54 -11.45
CA LYS A 46 18.00 -9.21 -12.63
C LYS A 46 18.38 -10.66 -12.35
N ARG A 47 18.81 -10.99 -11.13
CA ARG A 47 19.07 -12.39 -10.71
C ARG A 47 17.79 -13.20 -10.70
N ILE A 48 16.74 -12.66 -10.06
CA ILE A 48 15.40 -13.27 -10.00
C ILE A 48 14.86 -13.56 -11.40
N ILE A 49 14.94 -12.59 -12.32
CA ILE A 49 14.49 -12.76 -13.71
C ILE A 49 15.28 -13.85 -14.47
N ARG A 50 16.56 -14.04 -14.13
CA ARG A 50 17.41 -15.12 -14.69
C ARG A 50 17.21 -16.48 -14.02
N GLY A 51 16.33 -16.57 -13.03
CA GLY A 51 16.06 -17.81 -12.29
C GLY A 51 17.01 -18.07 -11.11
N ASP A 52 17.85 -17.11 -10.74
CA ASP A 52 18.70 -17.19 -9.54
C ASP A 52 17.93 -16.64 -8.34
N TYR A 53 17.27 -17.55 -7.61
CA TYR A 53 16.48 -17.27 -6.41
C TYR A 53 17.26 -17.48 -5.10
N THR A 54 18.47 -18.04 -5.18
CA THR A 54 19.28 -18.44 -4.03
C THR A 54 20.34 -17.41 -3.66
N THR A 55 20.83 -16.65 -4.64
CA THR A 55 21.82 -15.59 -4.37
C THR A 55 21.11 -14.32 -3.90
N TRP A 56 21.52 -13.80 -2.74
CA TRP A 56 20.93 -12.62 -2.14
C TRP A 56 22.01 -11.59 -1.76
N ASP A 57 21.77 -10.32 -2.09
CA ASP A 57 22.63 -9.23 -1.63
C ASP A 57 22.44 -9.00 -0.11
N PRO A 58 23.49 -9.11 0.71
CA PRO A 58 23.39 -8.98 2.17
C PRO A 58 22.99 -7.58 2.65
N LYS A 59 23.02 -6.56 1.78
CA LYS A 59 22.53 -5.21 2.11
C LYS A 59 21.01 -5.09 2.00
N ILE A 60 20.33 -6.03 1.35
CA ILE A 60 18.88 -6.01 1.21
C ILE A 60 18.25 -6.61 2.47
N THR A 61 17.61 -5.74 3.26
CA THR A 61 16.86 -6.11 4.47
C THR A 61 15.35 -6.21 4.23
N THR A 62 14.87 -5.76 3.06
CA THR A 62 13.46 -5.86 2.65
C THR A 62 13.16 -7.23 2.05
N PRO A 63 11.95 -7.78 2.22
CA PRO A 63 11.60 -9.06 1.60
C PRO A 63 11.41 -8.94 0.06
N PRO A 64 11.34 -10.07 -0.67
CA PRO A 64 11.49 -10.11 -2.14
C PRO A 64 10.25 -9.69 -2.96
N GLY A 65 9.19 -9.19 -2.33
CA GLY A 65 7.88 -8.97 -2.97
C GLY A 65 7.93 -8.06 -4.19
N LEU A 66 8.74 -6.98 -4.14
CA LEU A 66 8.96 -6.12 -5.30
C LEU A 66 9.52 -6.92 -6.47
N TYR A 67 10.50 -7.78 -6.24
CA TYR A 67 11.19 -8.51 -7.30
C TYR A 67 10.28 -9.51 -7.99
N TYR A 68 9.48 -10.25 -7.21
CA TYR A 68 8.53 -11.20 -7.78
C TYR A 68 7.42 -10.49 -8.54
N LEU A 69 6.91 -9.39 -8.01
CA LEU A 69 5.89 -8.59 -8.68
C LEU A 69 6.42 -8.01 -10.00
N THR A 70 7.63 -7.43 -9.98
CA THR A 70 8.24 -6.84 -11.18
C THR A 70 8.65 -7.91 -12.20
N ALA A 71 9.17 -9.06 -11.77
CA ALA A 71 9.46 -10.17 -12.67
C ALA A 71 8.18 -10.72 -13.34
N LEU A 72 7.08 -10.81 -12.59
CA LEU A 72 5.77 -11.17 -13.16
C LEU A 72 5.31 -10.13 -14.18
N TYR A 73 5.42 -8.83 -13.86
CA TYR A 73 5.12 -7.75 -14.80
C TYR A 73 5.95 -7.86 -16.09
N SER A 74 7.27 -8.00 -15.98
CA SER A 74 8.16 -8.17 -17.13
C SER A 74 7.76 -9.38 -17.99
N LYS A 75 7.42 -10.51 -17.37
CA LYS A 75 7.03 -11.72 -18.08
C LYS A 75 5.65 -11.59 -18.77
N VAL A 76 4.65 -11.08 -18.06
CA VAL A 76 3.27 -10.97 -18.56
C VAL A 76 3.14 -9.96 -19.69
N PHE A 77 3.84 -8.82 -19.56
CA PHE A 77 3.75 -7.72 -20.52
C PHE A 77 4.93 -7.69 -21.51
N ASN A 78 5.81 -8.69 -21.47
CA ASN A 78 7.03 -8.77 -22.30
C ASN A 78 7.88 -7.49 -22.23
N VAL A 79 8.05 -6.96 -21.01
CA VAL A 79 8.82 -5.73 -20.74
C VAL A 79 10.25 -6.10 -20.36
N GLU A 80 11.21 -5.58 -21.11
CA GLU A 80 12.63 -5.77 -20.82
C GLU A 80 13.02 -5.22 -19.45
N CYS A 81 13.90 -5.93 -18.75
CA CYS A 81 14.45 -5.50 -17.46
C CYS A 81 15.54 -4.44 -17.65
N THR A 82 15.16 -3.24 -18.04
CA THR A 82 15.99 -2.02 -18.04
C THR A 82 15.66 -1.17 -16.82
N LEU A 83 16.61 -0.36 -16.33
CA LEU A 83 16.38 0.50 -15.16
C LEU A 83 15.20 1.45 -15.37
N GLU A 84 15.09 2.02 -16.57
CA GLU A 84 13.99 2.89 -16.98
C GLU A 84 12.62 2.18 -16.89
N ASN A 85 12.51 0.97 -17.42
CA ASN A 85 11.26 0.20 -17.35
C ASN A 85 10.89 -0.15 -15.90
N MET A 86 11.88 -0.42 -15.04
CA MET A 86 11.63 -0.75 -13.63
C MET A 86 11.19 0.50 -12.84
N ARG A 87 11.75 1.68 -13.15
CA ARG A 87 11.26 2.96 -12.63
C ARG A 87 9.85 3.27 -13.12
N TYR A 88 9.57 3.03 -14.39
CA TYR A 88 8.22 3.18 -14.95
C TYR A 88 7.20 2.27 -14.24
N PHE A 89 7.60 1.05 -13.86
CA PHE A 89 6.75 0.16 -13.06
C PHE A 89 6.41 0.74 -11.68
N ASN A 90 7.33 1.48 -11.05
CA ASN A 90 7.04 2.21 -9.82
C ASN A 90 6.14 3.43 -10.05
N TYR A 91 6.29 4.12 -11.17
CA TYR A 91 5.33 5.16 -11.56
C TYR A 91 3.90 4.59 -11.66
N LEU A 92 3.72 3.40 -12.24
CA LEU A 92 2.43 2.70 -12.25
C LEU A 92 1.94 2.35 -10.83
N GLY A 93 2.85 2.02 -9.92
CA GLY A 93 2.54 1.84 -8.50
C GLY A 93 2.01 3.13 -7.84
N GLY A 94 2.57 4.28 -8.20
CA GLY A 94 2.04 5.60 -7.79
C GLY A 94 0.65 5.89 -8.35
N VAL A 95 0.42 5.57 -9.63
CA VAL A 95 -0.92 5.67 -10.27
C VAL A 95 -1.93 4.77 -9.57
N PHE A 96 -1.53 3.54 -9.23
CA PHE A 96 -2.37 2.62 -8.47
C PHE A 96 -2.67 3.17 -7.05
N LEU A 97 -1.67 3.74 -6.37
CA LEU A 97 -1.84 4.37 -5.05
C LEU A 97 -2.88 5.51 -5.10
N VAL A 98 -2.78 6.43 -6.06
CA VAL A 98 -3.76 7.53 -6.16
C VAL A 98 -5.16 7.01 -6.50
N ALA A 99 -5.28 5.95 -7.30
CA ALA A 99 -6.57 5.31 -7.56
C ALA A 99 -7.19 4.77 -6.26
N MET A 100 -6.41 4.16 -5.37
CA MET A 100 -6.91 3.70 -4.06
C MET A 100 -7.28 4.87 -3.14
N VAL A 101 -6.52 5.98 -3.18
CA VAL A 101 -6.85 7.20 -2.44
C VAL A 101 -8.17 7.81 -2.91
N ILE A 102 -8.41 7.86 -4.22
CA ILE A 102 -9.71 8.28 -4.78
C ILE A 102 -10.82 7.42 -4.20
N LEU A 103 -10.69 6.08 -4.25
CA LEU A 103 -11.71 5.18 -3.69
C LEU A 103 -11.99 5.50 -2.23
N ILE A 104 -10.97 5.70 -1.40
CA ILE A 104 -11.15 6.06 0.01
C ILE A 104 -11.92 7.38 0.13
N ARG A 105 -11.51 8.41 -0.62
CA ARG A 105 -12.10 9.75 -0.57
C ARG A 105 -13.58 9.77 -0.97
N LEU A 106 -13.98 8.96 -1.95
CA LEU A 106 -15.38 8.82 -2.37
C LEU A 106 -16.31 8.40 -1.22
N ARG A 107 -15.77 7.71 -0.20
CA ARG A 107 -16.53 7.25 0.98
C ARG A 107 -16.31 8.12 2.22
N SER A 108 -15.35 9.04 2.18
CA SER A 108 -15.04 9.94 3.29
C SER A 108 -16.00 11.13 3.34
N LYS A 109 -16.49 11.45 4.54
CA LYS A 109 -17.31 12.64 4.78
C LYS A 109 -16.49 13.93 4.64
N GLU A 110 -15.28 13.92 5.19
CA GLU A 110 -14.32 15.02 5.14
C GLU A 110 -12.99 14.51 4.57
N PRO A 111 -12.83 14.51 3.24
CA PRO A 111 -11.77 13.74 2.59
C PRO A 111 -10.39 14.44 2.65
N GLY A 112 -10.30 15.65 3.22
CA GLY A 112 -9.04 16.40 3.36
C GLY A 112 -8.42 16.78 2.01
N PHE A 113 -7.09 16.68 1.91
CA PHE A 113 -6.32 16.98 0.70
C PHE A 113 -6.79 16.19 -0.52
N THR A 114 -6.87 16.85 -1.68
CA THR A 114 -7.31 16.22 -2.94
C THR A 114 -6.40 15.08 -3.35
N SER A 115 -6.94 14.12 -4.12
CA SER A 115 -6.16 13.00 -4.65
C SER A 115 -4.97 13.49 -5.47
N ALA A 116 -5.19 14.55 -6.25
CA ALA A 116 -4.14 15.22 -7.02
C ALA A 116 -3.09 15.91 -6.14
N ALA A 117 -3.48 16.59 -5.05
CA ALA A 117 -2.52 17.22 -4.15
C ALA A 117 -1.62 16.20 -3.45
N LEU A 118 -2.17 15.04 -3.08
CA LEU A 118 -1.39 13.94 -2.53
C LEU A 118 -0.45 13.34 -3.58
N PHE A 119 -0.94 13.12 -4.80
CA PHE A 119 -0.14 12.52 -5.87
C PHE A 119 0.97 13.45 -6.39
N LEU A 120 0.70 14.76 -6.46
CA LEU A 120 1.66 15.80 -6.84
C LEU A 120 2.61 16.21 -5.71
N ASN A 121 2.51 15.57 -4.54
CA ASN A 121 3.39 15.88 -3.42
C ASN A 121 4.87 15.66 -3.83
N PRO A 122 5.74 16.70 -3.75
CA PRO A 122 7.11 16.60 -4.23
C PRO A 122 7.95 15.50 -3.55
N LEU A 123 7.64 15.15 -2.29
CA LEU A 123 8.34 14.06 -1.61
C LEU A 123 7.92 12.72 -2.21
N LEU A 124 6.62 12.52 -2.43
CA LEU A 124 6.10 11.26 -2.98
C LEU A 124 6.48 11.06 -4.46
N SER A 125 6.49 12.13 -5.26
CA SER A 125 6.85 12.05 -6.67
C SER A 125 8.26 11.50 -6.90
N ILE A 126 9.20 11.78 -5.99
CA ILE A 126 10.57 11.21 -6.03
C ILE A 126 10.54 9.70 -5.84
N PHE A 127 9.69 9.16 -4.96
CA PHE A 127 9.61 7.71 -4.77
C PHE A 127 8.99 7.01 -5.96
N TYR A 128 7.97 7.61 -6.60
CA TYR A 128 7.33 7.02 -7.78
C TYR A 128 8.25 7.02 -9.01
N SER A 129 9.29 7.87 -9.06
CA SER A 129 10.23 7.95 -10.18
C SER A 129 11.47 7.04 -10.04
N LEU A 130 11.67 6.40 -8.88
CA LEU A 130 12.81 5.53 -8.59
C LEU A 130 12.34 4.10 -8.31
N PHE A 131 13.16 3.09 -8.63
CA PHE A 131 12.86 1.68 -8.41
C PHE A 131 13.11 1.24 -6.96
N TYR A 132 12.30 1.78 -6.05
CA TYR A 132 12.32 1.50 -4.61
C TYR A 132 11.16 0.59 -4.18
N THR A 133 11.30 -0.07 -3.03
CA THR A 133 10.24 -0.95 -2.48
C THR A 133 9.06 -0.19 -1.87
N ASP A 134 9.28 1.05 -1.43
CA ASP A 134 8.32 1.87 -0.68
C ASP A 134 7.01 2.13 -1.41
N VAL A 135 7.05 2.25 -2.75
CA VAL A 135 5.87 2.59 -3.56
C VAL A 135 4.82 1.49 -3.48
N TRP A 136 5.16 0.28 -3.91
CA TRP A 136 4.25 -0.87 -3.88
C TRP A 136 3.94 -1.31 -2.44
N ALA A 137 4.90 -1.19 -1.52
CA ALA A 137 4.66 -1.45 -0.10
C ALA A 137 3.54 -0.56 0.46
N SER A 138 3.56 0.74 0.15
CA SER A 138 2.56 1.71 0.59
C SER A 138 1.24 1.53 -0.16
N ALA A 139 1.29 1.34 -1.48
CA ALA A 139 0.09 1.23 -2.31
C ALA A 139 -0.77 0.02 -1.93
N VAL A 140 -0.15 -1.11 -1.58
CA VAL A 140 -0.86 -2.32 -1.11
C VAL A 140 -1.47 -2.11 0.27
N VAL A 141 -0.80 -1.39 1.19
CA VAL A 141 -1.39 -1.01 2.48
C VAL A 141 -2.62 -0.11 2.30
N VAL A 142 -2.52 0.89 1.41
CA VAL A 142 -3.65 1.79 1.10
C VAL A 142 -4.80 1.02 0.45
N ALA A 143 -4.51 0.04 -0.41
CA ALA A 143 -5.53 -0.87 -0.95
C ALA A 143 -6.23 -1.68 0.16
N ALA A 144 -5.48 -2.21 1.13
CA ALA A 144 -6.05 -2.91 2.29
C ALA A 144 -6.95 -1.98 3.14
N TYR A 145 -6.58 -0.69 3.25
CA TYR A 145 -7.39 0.32 3.94
C TYR A 145 -8.64 0.69 3.16
N ALA A 146 -8.57 0.79 1.83
CA ALA A 146 -9.73 1.01 0.97
C ALA A 146 -10.80 -0.08 1.20
N VAL A 147 -10.40 -1.34 1.38
CA VAL A 147 -11.32 -2.44 1.75
C VAL A 147 -12.01 -2.18 3.09
N VAL A 148 -11.28 -1.73 4.12
CA VAL A 148 -11.84 -1.37 5.44
C VAL A 148 -12.85 -0.24 5.33
N VAL A 149 -12.56 0.78 4.53
CA VAL A 149 -13.44 1.94 4.32
C VAL A 149 -14.72 1.55 3.59
N TRP A 150 -14.59 0.79 2.51
CA TRP A 150 -15.73 0.43 1.64
C TRP A 150 -16.61 -0.68 2.21
N LYS A 151 -16.04 -1.64 2.95
CA LYS A 151 -16.76 -2.83 3.45
C LYS A 151 -17.60 -3.47 2.33
N PRO A 152 -16.99 -3.98 1.24
CA PRO A 152 -17.67 -4.31 -0.03
C PRO A 152 -18.84 -5.29 0.09
N PHE A 153 -18.87 -6.12 1.13
CA PHE A 153 -19.92 -7.11 1.39
C PHE A 153 -20.77 -6.80 2.62
N ASN A 154 -20.62 -5.60 3.20
CA ASN A 154 -21.24 -5.18 4.46
C ASN A 154 -21.07 -6.20 5.62
N ASN A 155 -19.98 -6.97 5.58
CA ASN A 155 -19.66 -8.00 6.57
C ASN A 155 -18.25 -7.72 7.11
N TYR A 156 -18.14 -7.44 8.41
CA TYR A 156 -16.87 -7.07 9.03
C TYR A 156 -15.86 -8.21 9.06
N PHE A 157 -16.31 -9.45 9.24
CA PHE A 157 -15.40 -10.59 9.25
C PHE A 157 -14.83 -10.84 7.85
N LEU A 158 -15.66 -10.81 6.80
CA LEU A 158 -15.16 -10.94 5.43
C LEU A 158 -14.26 -9.74 5.04
N THR A 159 -14.61 -8.54 5.50
CA THR A 159 -13.76 -7.34 5.34
C THR A 159 -12.40 -7.51 6.02
N SER A 160 -12.35 -8.07 7.23
CA SER A 160 -11.08 -8.32 7.92
C SER A 160 -10.26 -9.39 7.22
N VAL A 161 -10.87 -10.46 6.71
CA VAL A 161 -10.16 -11.49 5.93
C VAL A 161 -9.50 -10.88 4.70
N ILE A 162 -10.24 -10.11 3.90
CA ILE A 162 -9.71 -9.53 2.66
C ILE A 162 -8.64 -8.49 2.98
N SER A 163 -8.90 -7.56 3.90
CA SER A 163 -7.94 -6.52 4.27
C SER A 163 -6.66 -7.10 4.89
N ALA A 164 -6.78 -8.08 5.80
CA ALA A 164 -5.62 -8.76 6.39
C ALA A 164 -4.82 -9.54 5.33
N SER A 165 -5.47 -10.17 4.35
CA SER A 165 -4.78 -10.87 3.26
C SER A 165 -3.97 -9.91 2.39
N ILE A 166 -4.53 -8.75 2.04
CA ILE A 166 -3.82 -7.70 1.30
C ILE A 166 -2.68 -7.13 2.16
N SER A 167 -2.90 -6.95 3.47
CA SER A 167 -1.85 -6.54 4.40
C SER A 167 -0.71 -7.56 4.51
N LEU A 168 -1.01 -8.86 4.43
CA LEU A 168 0.02 -9.91 4.40
C LEU A 168 0.88 -9.80 3.14
N ILE A 169 0.25 -9.52 1.99
CA ILE A 169 0.97 -9.27 0.74
C ILE A 169 1.89 -8.05 0.90
N SER A 170 1.46 -6.99 1.61
CA SER A 170 2.29 -5.80 1.83
C SER A 170 3.56 -6.09 2.63
N LEU A 171 3.54 -7.09 3.53
CA LEU A 171 4.72 -7.53 4.28
C LEU A 171 5.79 -8.15 3.38
N THR A 172 5.41 -8.71 2.23
CA THR A 172 6.38 -9.23 1.26
C THR A 172 7.22 -8.13 0.63
N PHE A 173 6.79 -6.87 0.67
CA PHE A 173 7.59 -5.74 0.21
C PHE A 173 8.44 -5.16 1.33
N ARG A 174 7.88 -5.01 2.53
CA ARG A 174 8.58 -4.43 3.69
C ARG A 174 8.06 -5.01 5.01
N GLN A 175 8.98 -5.44 5.86
CA GLN A 175 8.67 -5.96 7.20
C GLN A 175 8.00 -4.92 8.10
N THR A 176 8.38 -3.65 7.96
CA THR A 176 7.83 -2.52 8.74
C THR A 176 6.32 -2.34 8.56
N ASN A 177 5.72 -2.92 7.51
CA ASN A 177 4.28 -2.83 7.26
C ASN A 177 3.42 -3.58 8.28
N ILE A 178 4.02 -4.35 9.20
CA ILE A 178 3.28 -4.99 10.28
C ILE A 178 2.52 -3.98 11.15
N ILE A 179 3.08 -2.78 11.33
CA ILE A 179 2.44 -1.69 12.07
C ILE A 179 1.14 -1.26 11.37
N TRP A 180 1.13 -1.21 10.04
CA TRP A 180 -0.07 -0.89 9.28
C TRP A 180 -1.14 -1.97 9.38
N SER A 181 -0.76 -3.24 9.54
CA SER A 181 -1.70 -4.32 9.81
C SER A 181 -2.47 -4.09 11.12
N VAL A 182 -1.77 -3.66 12.17
CA VAL A 182 -2.38 -3.29 13.46
C VAL A 182 -3.30 -2.08 13.30
N PHE A 183 -2.86 -1.07 12.55
CA PHE A 183 -3.70 0.09 12.24
C PHE A 183 -4.98 -0.29 11.49
N LEU A 184 -4.91 -1.19 10.50
CA LEU A 184 -6.07 -1.65 9.73
C LEU A 184 -7.10 -2.35 10.61
N LEU A 185 -6.65 -3.22 11.53
CA LEU A 185 -7.52 -3.83 12.52
C LEU A 185 -8.21 -2.76 13.39
N ALA A 186 -7.44 -1.81 13.91
CA ALA A 186 -7.98 -0.73 14.73
C ALA A 186 -9.02 0.09 13.95
N ALA A 187 -8.72 0.47 12.70
CA ALA A 187 -9.66 1.20 11.84
C ALA A 187 -10.97 0.43 11.59
N LEU A 188 -10.90 -0.90 11.45
CA LEU A 188 -12.09 -1.73 11.24
C LEU A 188 -12.94 -1.86 12.51
N ILE A 189 -12.30 -2.02 13.68
CA ILE A 189 -12.99 -2.00 14.98
C ILE A 189 -13.64 -0.65 15.22
N ASP A 190 -12.92 0.44 14.93
CA ASP A 190 -13.43 1.81 15.04
C ASP A 190 -14.65 2.04 14.12
N SER A 191 -14.58 1.60 12.86
CA SER A 191 -15.75 1.65 11.96
C SER A 191 -16.93 0.90 12.54
N LYS A 192 -16.71 -0.28 13.14
CA LYS A 192 -17.79 -1.07 13.74
C LYS A 192 -18.40 -0.39 14.96
N ALA A 193 -17.58 0.22 15.82
CA ALA A 193 -18.04 0.96 16.99
C ALA A 193 -18.92 2.16 16.58
N LYS A 194 -18.53 2.86 15.51
CA LYS A 194 -19.31 3.95 14.91
C LYS A 194 -20.64 3.46 14.37
N ASP A 195 -20.63 2.37 13.61
CA ASP A 195 -21.85 1.80 13.00
C ASP A 195 -22.80 1.22 14.06
N GLU A 196 -22.29 0.78 15.22
CA GLU A 196 -23.08 0.38 16.41
C GLU A 196 -23.49 1.58 17.31
N ASN A 197 -23.16 2.83 16.94
CA ASN A 197 -23.36 4.04 17.76
C ASN A 197 -22.83 3.89 19.20
N SER A 198 -21.70 3.22 19.37
CA SER A 198 -21.13 2.92 20.69
C SER A 198 -20.39 4.09 21.33
N TYR A 199 -19.98 5.08 20.51
CA TYR A 199 -19.30 6.28 20.98
C TYR A 199 -20.27 7.34 21.47
N LYS A 200 -19.90 8.00 22.57
CA LYS A 200 -20.69 9.08 23.17
C LYS A 200 -20.16 10.46 22.77
N TYR A 201 -18.89 10.56 22.39
CA TYR A 201 -18.23 11.80 21.98
C TYR A 201 -18.24 12.90 23.06
N GLU A 202 -18.37 12.52 24.33
CA GLU A 202 -18.38 13.43 25.49
C GLU A 202 -17.09 13.33 26.32
N GLU A 203 -16.51 12.12 26.43
CA GLU A 203 -15.29 11.85 27.20
C GLU A 203 -14.36 10.88 26.45
N GLY A 204 -13.08 11.26 26.28
CA GLY A 204 -12.11 10.45 25.52
C GLY A 204 -11.83 9.05 26.11
N ILE A 205 -11.91 8.89 27.44
CA ILE A 205 -11.78 7.58 28.09
C ILE A 205 -12.99 6.70 27.78
N GLY A 206 -14.19 7.28 27.75
CA GLY A 206 -15.43 6.57 27.44
C GLY A 206 -15.38 5.94 26.04
N ASP A 207 -14.91 6.71 25.05
CA ASP A 207 -14.79 6.22 23.67
C ASP A 207 -13.68 5.17 23.54
N LEU A 208 -12.56 5.30 24.26
CA LEU A 208 -11.54 4.25 24.30
C LEU A 208 -12.09 2.92 24.87
N VAL A 209 -12.89 2.99 25.95
CA VAL A 209 -13.53 1.81 26.53
C VAL A 209 -14.54 1.21 25.54
N ALA A 210 -15.30 2.02 24.81
CA ALA A 210 -16.24 1.56 23.79
C ALA A 210 -15.53 0.86 22.62
N PHE A 211 -14.39 1.40 22.19
CA PHE A 211 -13.53 0.79 21.18
C PHE A 211 -13.04 -0.60 21.62
N ILE A 212 -12.47 -0.70 22.83
CA ILE A 212 -11.96 -1.97 23.38
C ILE A 212 -13.09 -2.99 23.52
N LYS A 213 -14.25 -2.59 24.08
CA LYS A 213 -15.42 -3.47 24.22
C LYS A 213 -15.91 -3.99 22.86
N THR A 214 -15.96 -3.13 21.85
CA THR A 214 -16.33 -3.53 20.48
C THR A 214 -15.36 -4.57 19.93
N GLY A 215 -14.05 -4.38 20.11
CA GLY A 215 -13.03 -5.34 19.70
C GLY A 215 -13.17 -6.70 20.39
N LEU A 216 -13.38 -6.71 21.71
CA LEU A 216 -13.55 -7.94 22.50
C LEU A 216 -14.84 -8.68 22.14
N LYS A 217 -15.97 -7.97 22.04
CA LYS A 217 -17.27 -8.53 21.64
C LYS A 217 -17.21 -9.16 20.25
N ASN A 218 -16.39 -8.62 19.36
CA ASN A 218 -16.28 -9.05 17.96
C ASN A 218 -14.90 -9.62 17.65
N PHE A 219 -14.35 -10.41 18.56
CA PHE A 219 -12.98 -10.94 18.48
C PHE A 219 -12.67 -11.67 17.16
N ALA A 220 -13.67 -12.28 16.52
CA ALA A 220 -13.52 -12.92 15.21
C ALA A 220 -12.93 -11.98 14.13
N ILE A 221 -13.21 -10.67 14.20
CA ILE A 221 -12.64 -9.66 13.28
C ILE A 221 -11.12 -9.57 13.43
N SER A 222 -10.60 -9.80 14.64
CA SER A 222 -9.16 -9.74 14.94
C SER A 222 -8.40 -10.97 14.46
N VAL A 223 -9.06 -12.12 14.32
CA VAL A 223 -8.41 -13.41 13.99
C VAL A 223 -7.57 -13.34 12.70
N PRO A 224 -8.06 -12.79 11.57
CA PRO A 224 -7.24 -12.67 10.36
C PRO A 224 -5.97 -11.84 10.56
N TYR A 225 -6.04 -10.72 11.28
CA TYR A 225 -4.86 -9.87 11.55
C TYR A 225 -3.88 -10.51 12.54
N ILE A 226 -4.38 -11.28 13.52
CA ILE A 226 -3.53 -12.08 14.40
C ILE A 226 -2.78 -13.14 13.58
N ALA A 227 -3.45 -13.79 12.62
CA ALA A 227 -2.80 -14.73 11.72
C ALA A 227 -1.69 -14.06 10.89
N VAL A 228 -1.87 -12.82 10.44
CA VAL A 228 -0.81 -12.02 9.79
C VAL A 228 0.37 -11.81 10.74
N GLY A 229 0.12 -11.43 12.00
CA GLY A 229 1.17 -11.26 13.01
C GLY A 229 1.93 -12.55 13.32
N LEU A 230 1.24 -13.69 13.40
CA LEU A 230 1.87 -15.00 13.61
C LEU A 230 2.69 -15.44 12.40
N ALA A 231 2.19 -15.20 11.18
CA ALA A 231 2.93 -15.48 9.95
C ALA A 231 4.18 -14.61 9.83
N PHE A 232 4.12 -13.37 10.33
CA PHE A 232 5.27 -12.46 10.38
C PHE A 232 6.30 -12.86 11.44
N GLY A 233 5.85 -13.25 12.63
CA GLY A 233 6.71 -13.61 13.78
C GLY A 233 7.14 -15.08 13.84
N GLY A 234 6.83 -15.88 12.81
CA GLY A 234 7.27 -17.27 12.72
C GLY A 234 8.81 -17.39 12.81
N PRO A 235 9.34 -18.56 13.24
CA PRO A 235 10.77 -18.73 13.45
C PRO A 235 11.53 -18.33 12.18
N PRO A 236 12.64 -17.58 12.31
CA PRO A 236 13.42 -17.18 11.14
C PRO A 236 13.80 -18.46 10.39
N HIS A 237 13.40 -18.54 9.13
CA HIS A 237 13.99 -19.52 8.24
C HIS A 237 15.48 -19.18 8.20
N SER A 238 16.26 -20.02 8.89
CA SER A 238 17.72 -20.04 8.82
C SER A 238 18.09 -20.31 7.36
N GLY A 239 18.26 -19.23 6.61
CA GLY A 239 18.95 -19.19 5.33
C GLY A 239 20.42 -18.88 5.57
#